data_AF-A0A1X7T7B0-F1
#
_entry.id   AF-A0A1X7T7B0-F1
#
_cell.length_a   1.000
_cell.length_b   1.000
_cell.length_c   1.000
_cell.angle_alpha   90.00
_cell.angle_beta   90.00
_cell.angle_gamma   90.00
#
_symmetry.space_group_name_H-M   'P 1'
#
loop_
_entity.id
_entity.type
_entity.pdbx_description
1 polymer ?
#
loop_
_entity_poly.entity_id
_entity_poly.type
_entity_poly.pdbx_seq_one_letter_code
_entity_poly.pdbx_strand_id
1 'polypeptide(L)'
;IYLRHRGRCYYNGSYFWDSRIISRRVDCRINLATLSGGEWIGPAGKMPCPGDKTNIRCSLYQGTAPLRISLYIPNYGGKYLLPSGDGWYKCCLPTNCSDPNTNIIFANIF
;
A
#
# COMPACT_ATOMS: atom_id res chain seq x y z
N ILE A 1 -10.69 6.77 3.55
CA ILE A 1 -9.76 5.77 2.98
C ILE A 1 -9.55 4.64 4.00
N TYR A 2 -9.29 3.40 3.57
CA TYR A 2 -8.99 2.27 4.45
C TYR A 2 -8.02 1.30 3.79
N LEU A 3 -7.35 0.48 4.59
CA LEU A 3 -6.57 -0.65 4.12
C LEU A 3 -7.43 -1.91 4.16
N ARG A 4 -7.41 -2.72 3.11
CA ARG A 4 -8.07 -4.02 3.05
C ARG A 4 -7.03 -5.12 2.91
N HIS A 5 -7.05 -6.04 3.86
CA HIS A 5 -6.15 -7.18 3.86
C HIS A 5 -6.93 -8.40 4.37
N ARG A 6 -6.83 -9.54 3.68
CA ARG A 6 -7.54 -10.79 4.06
C ARG A 6 -9.05 -10.63 4.25
N GLY A 7 -9.69 -9.74 3.49
CA GLY A 7 -11.12 -9.48 3.60
C GLY A 7 -11.51 -8.60 4.79
N ARG A 8 -10.58 -8.20 5.66
CA ARG A 8 -10.80 -7.26 6.76
C ARG A 8 -10.41 -5.85 6.36
N CYS A 9 -11.11 -4.87 6.93
CA CYS A 9 -10.83 -3.45 6.78
C CYS A 9 -10.06 -2.94 7.99
N TYR A 10 -9.07 -2.10 7.73
CA TYR A 10 -8.10 -1.57 8.68
C TYR A 10 -8.02 -0.06 8.51
N TYR A 11 -8.04 0.67 9.62
CA TYR A 11 -8.03 2.13 9.64
C TYR A 11 -6.64 2.67 9.98
N ASN A 12 -6.50 3.99 10.14
CA ASN A 12 -5.23 4.64 10.34
C ASN A 12 -4.48 4.12 11.57
N GLY A 13 -3.15 3.97 11.47
CA GLY A 13 -2.30 3.42 12.53
C GLY A 13 -2.31 1.89 12.64
N SER A 14 -2.73 1.18 11.58
CA SER A 14 -2.73 -0.29 11.55
C SER A 14 -1.33 -0.88 11.44
N TYR A 15 -1.17 -2.15 11.82
CA TYR A 15 0.10 -2.87 11.69
C TYR A 15 -0.07 -4.19 10.92
N PHE A 16 0.93 -4.54 10.11
CA PHE A 16 0.97 -5.76 9.32
C PHE A 16 2.32 -6.45 9.48
N TRP A 17 2.27 -7.73 9.80
CA TRP A 17 3.48 -8.56 9.78
C TRP A 17 3.82 -8.93 8.34
N ASP A 18 5.09 -8.88 7.97
CA ASP A 18 5.60 -9.10 6.62
C ASP A 18 5.16 -10.48 6.08
N SER A 19 5.23 -11.51 6.92
CA SER A 19 4.76 -12.88 6.68
C SER A 19 3.28 -12.95 6.27
N ARG A 20 2.46 -12.00 6.72
CA ARG A 20 1.05 -11.91 6.30
C ARG A 20 0.93 -11.30 4.91
N ILE A 21 1.75 -10.30 4.59
CA ILE A 21 1.67 -9.58 3.32
C ILE A 21 2.36 -10.29 2.15
N ILE A 22 3.32 -11.19 2.43
CA ILE A 22 3.94 -12.10 1.44
C ILE A 22 2.86 -12.96 0.78
N SER A 23 1.97 -13.54 1.59
CA SER A 23 0.89 -14.39 1.07
C SER A 23 -0.22 -13.58 0.38
N ARG A 24 -0.40 -12.31 0.77
CA ARG A 24 -1.57 -11.50 0.40
C ARG A 24 -1.28 -10.01 0.45
N ARG A 25 -1.65 -9.31 -0.61
CA ARG A 25 -1.56 -7.85 -0.68
C ARG A 25 -2.31 -7.09 0.44
N VAL A 26 -1.82 -5.90 0.73
CA VAL A 26 -2.54 -4.84 1.45
C VAL A 26 -3.06 -3.86 0.40
N ASP A 27 -4.37 -3.79 0.26
CA ASP A 27 -5.02 -2.87 -0.67
C ASP A 27 -5.33 -1.57 0.06
N CYS A 28 -4.81 -0.44 -0.40
CA CYS A 28 -5.30 0.85 0.01
C CYS A 28 -6.47 1.26 -0.89
N ARG A 29 -7.62 1.55 -0.27
CA ARG A 29 -8.90 1.74 -0.96
C ARG A 29 -9.61 3.00 -0.48
N ILE A 30 -10.33 3.62 -1.39
CA ILE A 30 -11.24 4.73 -1.10
C ILE A 30 -12.62 4.40 -1.68
N ASN A 31 -13.69 4.74 -0.95
CA ASN A 31 -15.07 4.55 -1.41
C ASN A 31 -15.51 5.73 -2.30
N LEU A 32 -14.65 6.18 -3.21
CA LEU A 32 -14.98 7.19 -4.21
C LEU A 32 -15.16 6.54 -5.57
N ALA A 33 -16.01 7.14 -6.41
CA ALA A 33 -16.33 6.64 -7.74
C ALA A 33 -15.15 6.75 -8.72
N THR A 34 -14.16 7.61 -8.45
CA THR A 34 -13.01 7.86 -9.34
C THR A 34 -11.69 7.99 -8.56
N LEU A 35 -10.62 7.43 -9.13
CA LEU A 35 -9.23 7.56 -8.66
C LEU A 35 -8.45 8.21 -9.81
N SER A 36 -7.95 9.42 -9.59
CA SER A 36 -7.06 10.11 -10.52
C SER A 36 -5.61 9.64 -10.41
N GLY A 37 -5.26 8.94 -9.32
CA GLY A 37 -3.92 8.42 -9.08
C GLY A 37 -3.85 7.62 -7.78
N GLY A 38 -2.75 7.77 -7.05
CA GLY A 38 -2.52 7.10 -5.77
C GLY A 38 -1.04 6.93 -5.51
N GLU A 39 -0.63 6.93 -4.24
CA GLU A 39 0.77 6.79 -3.89
C GLU A 39 0.97 6.02 -2.60
N TRP A 40 1.98 5.13 -2.59
CA TRP A 40 2.57 4.59 -1.37
C TRP A 40 3.93 5.25 -1.13
N ILE A 41 4.20 5.62 0.12
CA ILE A 41 5.51 6.06 0.60
C ILE A 41 5.88 5.10 1.72
N GLY A 42 6.98 4.37 1.55
CA GLY A 42 7.53 3.48 2.57
C GLY A 42 8.71 4.13 3.30
N PRO A 43 9.38 3.37 4.18
CA PRO A 43 10.55 3.84 4.94
C PRO A 43 11.68 4.36 4.04
N ALA A 44 11.89 3.72 2.89
CA ALA A 44 12.86 4.14 1.88
C ALA A 44 12.34 5.25 0.93
N GLY A 45 11.22 5.91 1.26
CA GLY A 45 10.59 6.96 0.47
C GLY A 45 9.53 6.45 -0.52
N LYS A 46 9.27 7.25 -1.56
CA LYS A 46 8.23 6.96 -2.57
C LYS A 46 8.39 5.57 -3.20
N MET A 47 7.26 4.86 -3.30
CA MET A 47 7.16 3.58 -4.00
C MET A 47 6.73 3.82 -5.45
N PRO A 48 7.37 3.17 -6.43
CA PRO A 48 6.91 3.20 -7.81
C PRO A 48 5.63 2.37 -7.93
N CYS A 49 4.51 3.00 -8.27
CA CYS A 49 3.21 2.36 -8.40
C CYS A 49 2.56 2.73 -9.75
N PRO A 50 2.40 1.78 -10.69
CA PRO A 50 2.86 0.39 -10.63
C PRO A 50 4.39 0.27 -10.68
N GLY A 51 4.94 -0.74 -10.02
CA GLY A 51 6.38 -0.98 -10.05
C GLY A 51 6.89 -1.71 -8.80
N ASP A 52 8.21 -1.91 -8.78
CA ASP A 52 8.89 -2.68 -7.75
C ASP A 52 9.96 -1.80 -7.07
N LYS A 53 10.14 -1.95 -5.76
CA LYS A 53 11.25 -1.34 -5.02
C LYS A 53 11.81 -2.36 -4.03
N THR A 54 13.09 -2.69 -4.20
CA THR A 54 13.79 -3.71 -3.41
C THR A 54 13.10 -5.08 -3.53
N ASN A 55 12.21 -5.39 -2.58
CA ASN A 55 11.50 -6.65 -2.41
C ASN A 55 9.97 -6.44 -2.33
N ILE A 56 9.50 -5.20 -2.37
CA ILE A 56 8.07 -4.89 -2.35
C ILE A 56 7.61 -4.47 -3.73
N ARG A 57 6.46 -5.01 -4.13
CA ARG A 57 5.73 -4.62 -5.32
C ARG A 57 4.58 -3.72 -4.97
N CYS A 58 4.36 -2.77 -5.86
CA CYS A 58 3.19 -1.93 -5.86
C CYS A 58 2.40 -2.09 -7.16
N SER A 59 1.09 -2.19 -7.04
CA SER A 59 0.20 -2.25 -8.19
C SER A 59 -0.91 -1.22 -8.06
N LEU A 60 -1.14 -0.48 -9.14
CA LEU A 60 -2.23 0.46 -9.26
C LEU A 60 -3.37 -0.19 -10.06
N TYR A 61 -4.59 -0.16 -9.52
CA TYR A 61 -5.78 -0.67 -10.17
C TYR A 61 -6.77 0.48 -10.38
N GLN A 62 -6.90 0.91 -11.63
CA GLN A 62 -7.82 1.95 -12.10
C GLN A 62 -8.97 1.32 -12.92
N GLY A 63 -10.12 1.99 -13.02
CA GLY A 63 -11.32 1.52 -13.74
C GLY A 63 -12.55 1.29 -12.84
N THR A 64 -13.32 0.24 -13.11
CA THR A 64 -14.56 -0.06 -12.37
C THR A 64 -14.27 -0.49 -10.93
N ALA A 65 -14.92 0.15 -9.97
CA ALA A 65 -14.67 0.03 -8.54
C ALA A 65 -14.60 -1.44 -8.03
N PRO A 66 -13.75 -1.74 -7.03
CA PRO A 66 -13.04 -0.79 -6.19
C PRO A 66 -11.64 -0.46 -6.71
N LEU A 67 -11.45 0.81 -7.00
CA LEU A 67 -10.18 1.42 -7.34
C LEU A 67 -9.22 1.29 -6.14
N ARG A 68 -7.97 0.87 -6.36
CA ARG A 68 -7.03 0.58 -5.26
C ARG A 68 -5.57 0.70 -5.67
N ILE A 69 -4.73 0.97 -4.68
CA ILE A 69 -3.28 0.84 -4.80
C ILE A 69 -2.79 -0.22 -3.81
N SER A 70 -2.17 -1.27 -4.31
CA SER A 70 -1.86 -2.49 -3.55
C SER A 70 -0.37 -2.60 -3.28
N LEU A 71 -0.01 -2.92 -2.04
CA LEU A 71 1.34 -3.25 -1.63
C LEU A 71 1.43 -4.76 -1.34
N TYR A 72 2.45 -5.45 -1.85
CA TYR A 72 2.67 -6.86 -1.55
C TYR A 72 4.12 -7.27 -1.75
N ILE A 73 4.54 -8.32 -1.04
CA ILE A 73 5.86 -8.93 -1.25
C ILE A 73 5.63 -10.15 -2.17
N PRO A 74 6.35 -10.27 -3.29
CA PRO A 74 6.18 -11.41 -4.19
C PRO A 74 6.74 -12.66 -3.52
N ASN A 75 5.91 -13.70 -3.45
CA ASN A 75 6.26 -14.99 -2.88
C ASN A 75 7.18 -15.77 -3.85
N TYR A 76 8.45 -15.38 -3.93
CA TYR A 76 9.49 -16.17 -4.59
C TYR A 76 10.78 -16.14 -3.75
N GLY A 77 11.21 -17.30 -3.28
CA GLY A 77 12.58 -17.54 -2.81
C GLY A 77 12.98 -16.92 -1.46
N GLY A 78 12.07 -16.83 -0.48
CA GLY A 78 12.44 -16.38 0.87
C GLY A 78 12.66 -14.86 0.99
N LYS A 79 11.99 -14.05 0.17
CA LYS A 79 12.01 -12.60 0.29
C LYS A 79 11.08 -12.14 1.43
N TYR A 80 11.67 -11.67 2.50
CA TYR A 80 11.04 -10.91 3.59
C TYR A 80 11.35 -9.43 3.43
N LEU A 81 10.68 -8.59 4.21
CA LEU A 81 11.10 -7.21 4.38
C LEU A 81 12.49 -7.17 5.02
N LEU A 82 13.46 -6.62 4.29
CA LEU A 82 14.76 -6.34 4.90
C LEU A 82 14.53 -5.27 5.99
N PRO A 83 15.40 -5.17 7.02
CA PRO A 83 15.25 -4.18 8.08
C PRO A 83 15.09 -2.74 7.60
N SER A 84 15.59 -2.41 6.40
CA SER A 84 15.44 -1.10 5.75
C SER A 84 14.06 -0.83 5.14
N GLY A 85 13.24 -1.87 4.96
CA GLY A 85 11.85 -1.78 4.54
C GLY A 85 10.86 -1.96 5.69
N ASP A 86 11.32 -2.27 6.91
CA ASP A 86 10.47 -2.28 8.09
C ASP A 86 10.15 -0.86 8.53
N GLY A 87 8.93 -0.66 9.03
CA GLY A 87 8.51 0.57 9.66
C GLY A 87 7.30 1.21 8.99
N TRP A 88 7.35 2.52 8.83
CA TRP A 88 6.18 3.34 8.49
C TRP A 88 5.90 3.39 7.00
N TYR A 89 4.66 3.04 6.65
CA TYR A 89 4.09 3.16 5.32
C TYR A 89 2.94 4.16 5.35
N LYS A 90 2.89 5.00 4.32
CA LYS A 90 1.85 6.00 4.08
C LYS A 90 1.21 5.70 2.74
N CYS A 91 -0.11 5.59 2.69
CA CYS A 91 -0.88 5.55 1.46
C CYS A 91 -1.70 6.84 1.30
N CYS A 92 -1.72 7.38 0.08
CA CYS A 92 -2.45 8.58 -0.30
C CYS A 92 -3.41 8.29 -1.46
N LEU A 93 -4.67 8.69 -1.31
CA LEU A 93 -5.73 8.60 -2.33
C LEU A 93 -6.70 9.81 -2.22
N PRO A 94 -7.24 10.36 -3.31
CA PRO A 94 -7.27 9.75 -4.64
C PRO A 94 -6.08 10.09 -5.54
N THR A 95 -5.16 10.94 -5.07
CA THR A 95 -4.01 11.45 -5.81
C THR A 95 -2.70 11.07 -5.10
N ASN A 96 -1.61 11.80 -5.31
CA ASN A 96 -0.32 11.58 -4.64
C ASN A 96 -0.29 12.24 -3.25
N CYS A 97 0.76 11.96 -2.46
CA CYS A 97 0.92 12.47 -1.10
C CYS A 97 1.37 13.94 -1.01
N SER A 98 1.69 14.59 -2.13
CA SER A 98 2.00 16.02 -2.18
C SER A 98 0.76 16.89 -2.38
N ASP A 99 -0.35 16.29 -2.83
CA ASP A 99 -1.63 16.98 -2.99
C ASP A 99 -2.31 17.19 -1.62
N PRO A 100 -2.61 18.43 -1.23
CA PRO A 100 -3.25 18.73 0.05
C PRO A 100 -4.69 18.19 0.17
N ASN A 101 -5.34 17.88 -0.96
CA ASN A 101 -6.70 17.34 -0.98
C ASN A 101 -6.74 15.80 -0.95
N THR A 102 -5.59 15.15 -0.83
CA THR A 102 -5.50 13.69 -0.73
C THR A 102 -5.82 13.21 0.68
N ASN A 103 -6.50 12.07 0.79
CA ASN A 103 -6.69 11.38 2.06
C ASN A 103 -5.46 10.52 2.34
N ILE A 104 -5.04 10.52 3.60
CA ILE A 104 -3.84 9.80 4.03
C ILE A 104 -4.20 8.73 5.04
N ILE A 105 -3.61 7.56 4.89
CA ILE A 105 -3.64 6.50 5.89
C ILE A 105 -2.23 5.96 6.11
N PHE A 106 -1.94 5.65 7.35
CA PHE A 106 -0.66 5.13 7.77
C PHE A 106 -0.78 3.71 8.31
N ALA A 107 0.27 2.93 8.09
CA ALA A 107 0.43 1.61 8.65
C ALA A 107 1.90 1.29 8.91
N ASN A 108 2.14 0.48 9.93
CA ASN A 108 3.44 -0.14 10.15
C ASN A 108 3.48 -1.50 9.44
N ILE A 109 4.58 -1.78 8.75
CA ILE A 109 4.85 -3.11 8.18
C ILE A 109 6.24 -3.54 8.65
N PHE A 110 6.34 -4.72 9.25
CA PHE A 110 7.57 -5.28 9.83
C PHE A 110 7.49 -6.80 9.91
#